data_AF-A0A968A9P4-F1
#
_entry.id   AF-A0A968A9P4-F1
#
_cell.length_a   1.000
_cell.length_b   1.000
_cell.length_c   1.000
_cell.angle_alpha   90.00
_cell.angle_beta   90.00
_cell.angle_gamma   90.00
#
_symmetry.space_group_name_H-M   'P 1'
#
loop_
_entity.id
_entity.type
_entity.pdbx_description
1 polymer ?
#
loop_
_entity_poly.entity_id
_entity_poly.type
_entity_poly.pdbx_seq_one_letter_code
_entity_poly.pdbx_strand_id
1 'polypeptide(L)' 'GIEVQYVSGPTWNDFINMIKNNELDVMLNIARSPEREEFLAFTSSYVTMLQALYTRDDAPLVSSIEDLYGKTFAIPKG' A
#
# COMPACT_ATOMS: atom_id res chain seq x y z
N GLY A 1 -19.24 23.30 -0.27
CA GLY A 1 -18.26 22.21 -0.10
C GLY A 1 -18.36 21.26 -1.26
N ILE A 2 -17.52 20.22 -1.31
CA ILE A 2 -17.63 19.13 -2.27
C ILE A 2 -18.40 17.97 -1.60
N GLU A 3 -19.30 17.33 -2.33
CA GLU A 3 -19.96 16.11 -1.88
C GLU A 3 -19.03 14.92 -2.11
N VAL A 4 -18.83 14.10 -1.08
CA VAL A 4 -17.89 12.96 -1.12
C VAL A 4 -18.68 11.66 -0.97
N GLN A 5 -18.54 10.78 -1.96
CA GLN A 5 -19.05 9.42 -1.91
C GLN A 5 -17.90 8.45 -1.62
N TYR A 6 -17.98 7.73 -0.52
CA TYR A 6 -17.01 6.69 -0.19
C TYR A 6 -17.35 5.37 -0.89
N VAL A 7 -16.35 4.75 -1.50
CA VAL A 7 -16.43 3.40 -2.04
C VAL A 7 -15.56 2.48 -1.20
N SER A 8 -16.14 1.36 -0.72
CA SER A 8 -15.46 0.38 0.13
C SER A 8 -15.90 -1.04 -0.26
N GLY A 9 -15.05 -2.04 0.01
CA GLY A 9 -15.32 -3.45 -0.31
C GLY A 9 -14.43 -4.07 -1.40
N PRO A 10 -14.09 -3.38 -2.51
CA PRO A 10 -13.17 -3.91 -3.53
C PRO A 10 -11.78 -4.25 -2.97
N THR A 11 -11.05 -5.10 -3.69
CA THR A 11 -9.64 -5.36 -3.37
C THR A 11 -8.76 -4.18 -3.76
N TRP A 12 -7.52 -4.14 -3.26
CA TRP A 12 -6.57 -3.08 -3.60
C TRP A 12 -6.30 -2.99 -5.12
N ASN A 13 -6.18 -4.15 -5.79
CA ASN A 13 -6.02 -4.20 -7.25
C ASN A 13 -7.27 -3.74 -8.00
N ASP A 14 -8.46 -4.02 -7.47
CA ASP A 14 -9.71 -3.52 -8.07
C ASP A 14 -9.76 -2.00 -7.99
N PHE A 15 -9.38 -1.40 -6.85
CA PHE A 15 -9.30 0.07 -6.73
C PHE A 15 -8.33 0.70 -7.73
N ILE A 16 -7.18 0.05 -8.00
CA ILE A 16 -6.24 0.51 -9.04
C ILE A 16 -6.86 0.43 -10.44
N ASN A 17 -7.62 -0.61 -10.75
CA ASN A 17 -8.30 -0.71 -12.04
C ASN A 17 -9.41 0.34 -12.16
N MET A 18 -10.20 0.54 -11.11
CA MET A 18 -11.26 1.53 -11.08
C MET A 18 -10.72 2.94 -11.33
N ILE A 19 -9.62 3.34 -10.66
CA ILE A 19 -9.05 4.68 -10.87
C ILE A 19 -8.44 4.83 -12.27
N LYS A 20 -7.83 3.76 -12.84
CA LYS A 20 -7.38 3.75 -14.24
C LYS A 20 -8.53 3.90 -15.24
N ASN A 21 -9.70 3.36 -14.90
CA ASN A 21 -10.90 3.40 -15.74
C ASN A 21 -11.76 4.67 -15.53
N ASN A 22 -11.33 5.61 -14.67
CA ASN A 22 -12.11 6.78 -14.23
C ASN A 22 -13.44 6.42 -13.53
N GLU A 23 -13.49 5.25 -12.89
CA GLU A 23 -14.59 4.84 -12.00
C GLU A 23 -14.37 5.35 -10.56
N LEU A 24 -13.17 5.87 -10.26
CA LEU A 24 -12.83 6.59 -9.03
C LEU A 24 -12.07 7.85 -9.36
N ASP A 25 -12.41 8.95 -8.68
CA ASP A 25 -11.72 10.23 -8.85
C ASP A 25 -10.49 10.35 -7.95
N VAL A 26 -10.54 9.77 -6.75
CA VAL A 26 -9.49 9.91 -5.72
C VAL A 26 -9.31 8.60 -4.96
N MET A 27 -8.06 8.17 -4.82
CA MET A 27 -7.68 7.03 -3.98
C MET A 27 -6.97 7.51 -2.71
N LEU A 28 -7.45 7.02 -1.56
CA LEU A 28 -6.83 7.28 -0.26
C LEU A 28 -5.74 6.25 0.04
N ASN A 29 -4.77 6.63 0.88
CA ASN A 29 -3.75 5.73 1.41
C ASN A 29 -2.96 4.93 0.33
N ILE A 30 -2.56 5.59 -0.75
CA ILE A 30 -1.75 4.98 -1.81
C ILE A 30 -0.30 5.48 -1.74
N ALA A 31 0.65 4.54 -1.72
CA ALA A 31 2.07 4.88 -1.79
C ALA A 31 2.46 5.32 -3.20
N ARG A 32 3.15 6.46 -3.29
CA ARG A 32 3.75 6.97 -4.54
C ARG A 32 4.85 6.03 -5.02
N SER A 33 4.83 5.68 -6.30
CA SER A 33 5.89 4.93 -6.99
C SER A 33 6.02 5.42 -8.44
N PRO A 34 7.20 5.27 -9.08
CA PRO A 34 7.38 5.70 -10.47
C PRO A 34 6.35 5.10 -11.44
N GLU A 35 6.06 3.81 -11.31
CA GLU A 35 5.07 3.11 -12.13
C GLU A 35 3.65 3.71 -11.99
N ARG A 36 3.28 4.13 -10.77
CA ARG A 36 1.97 4.73 -10.52
C ARG A 36 1.88 6.18 -10.99
N GLU A 37 3.00 6.89 -10.99
CA GLU A 37 3.06 8.26 -11.54
C GLU A 37 2.82 8.32 -13.05
N GLU A 38 2.95 7.20 -13.76
CA GLU A 38 2.61 7.12 -15.19
C GLU A 38 1.11 7.35 -15.47
N PHE A 39 0.24 7.05 -14.49
CA PHE A 39 -1.21 7.14 -14.66
C PHE A 39 -1.95 7.83 -13.51
N LEU A 40 -1.27 8.24 -12.43
CA LEU A 40 -1.86 8.96 -11.29
C LEU A 40 -1.09 10.22 -10.94
N ALA A 41 -1.83 11.29 -10.68
CA ALA A 41 -1.33 12.45 -9.97
C ALA A 41 -1.40 12.22 -8.46
N PHE A 42 -0.35 12.60 -7.74
CA PHE A 42 -0.27 12.48 -6.28
C PHE A 42 -0.23 13.86 -5.62
N THR A 43 -0.97 14.02 -4.53
CA THR A 43 -0.92 15.21 -3.69
C THR A 43 0.42 15.32 -2.95
N SER A 44 0.61 16.42 -2.24
CA SER A 44 1.59 16.44 -1.14
C SER A 44 1.28 15.33 -0.14
N SER A 45 2.32 14.71 0.39
CA SER A 45 2.16 13.68 1.40
C SER A 45 1.59 14.29 2.69
N TYR A 46 0.58 13.64 3.26
CA TYR A 46 0.00 14.01 4.55
C TYR A 46 0.37 13.02 5.67
N VAL A 47 0.93 11.84 5.33
CA VAL A 47 1.40 10.82 6.29
C VAL A 47 2.63 10.11 5.72
N THR A 48 3.63 9.87 6.57
CA THR A 48 4.77 9.00 6.26
C THR A 48 4.65 7.71 7.07
N MET A 49 4.51 6.57 6.39
CA MET A 49 4.55 5.26 7.03
C MET A 49 5.97 4.73 7.07
N LEU A 50 6.41 4.31 8.25
CA LEU A 50 7.66 3.57 8.43
C LEU A 50 7.40 2.09 8.23
N GLN A 51 8.12 1.49 7.29
CA GLN A 51 8.13 0.03 7.15
C GLN A 51 8.92 -0.56 8.30
N ALA A 52 8.32 -1.51 9.01
CA ALA A 52 8.96 -2.26 10.08
C ALA A 52 8.71 -3.75 9.88
N LEU A 53 9.67 -4.55 10.28
CA LEU A 53 9.51 -5.99 10.36
C LEU A 53 8.77 -6.33 11.66
N TYR A 54 7.70 -7.10 11.55
CA TYR A 54 6.99 -7.65 12.70
C TYR A 54 7.20 -9.16 12.72
N THR A 55 7.64 -9.66 13.87
CA THR A 55 7.81 -11.10 14.12
C THR A 55 6.87 -11.53 15.24
N ARG A 56 6.65 -12.83 15.38
CA ARG A 56 5.99 -13.36 16.59
C ARG A 56 6.88 -13.14 17.81
N ASP A 57 6.27 -13.02 18.98
CA ASP A 57 6.99 -12.85 20.26
C ASP A 57 7.93 -14.03 20.57
N ASP A 58 7.59 -15.23 20.08
CA ASP A 58 8.36 -16.46 20.23
C ASP A 58 9.36 -16.71 19.09
N ALA A 59 9.45 -15.81 18.12
CA ALA A 59 10.40 -15.92 17.02
C ALA A 59 11.83 -15.59 17.49
N PRO A 60 12.86 -16.25 16.92
CA PRO A 60 14.25 -15.84 17.14
C PRO A 60 14.45 -14.36 16.79
N LEU A 61 15.32 -13.69 17.54
CA LEU A 61 15.71 -12.31 17.28
C LEU A 61 16.26 -12.18 15.85
N VAL A 62 15.70 -11.26 15.08
CA VAL A 62 16.24 -10.84 13.78
C VAL A 62 17.18 -9.67 14.04
N SER A 63 18.48 -9.91 13.92
CA SER A 63 19.54 -8.93 14.18
C SER A 63 20.18 -8.40 12.89
N SER A 64 20.05 -9.15 11.79
CA SER A 64 20.52 -8.74 10.47
C SER A 64 19.60 -9.25 9.36
N ILE A 65 19.87 -8.85 8.11
CA ILE A 65 19.08 -9.28 6.94
C ILE A 65 19.28 -10.77 6.64
N GLU A 66 20.45 -11.31 6.94
CA GLU A 66 20.80 -12.73 6.74
C GLU A 66 19.93 -13.66 7.58
N ASP A 67 19.50 -13.21 8.76
CA ASP A 67 18.57 -13.95 9.64
C ASP A 67 17.20 -14.22 8.96
N LEU A 68 16.90 -13.45 7.91
CA LEU A 68 15.67 -13.56 7.12
C LEU A 68 15.80 -14.54 5.95
N TYR A 69 16.99 -15.03 5.62
CA TYR A 69 17.17 -15.92 4.49
C TYR A 69 16.46 -17.26 4.73
N GLY A 70 15.67 -17.68 3.74
CA GLY A 70 14.83 -18.88 3.83
C GLY A 70 13.59 -18.72 4.71
N LYS A 71 13.31 -17.53 5.25
CA LYS A 71 12.04 -17.25 5.96
C LYS A 71 10.93 -16.90 4.98
N THR A 72 9.69 -17.15 5.41
CA THR A 72 8.49 -16.76 4.67
C THR A 72 8.03 -15.38 5.11
N PHE A 73 7.81 -14.50 4.15
CA PHE A 73 7.24 -13.17 4.38
C PHE A 73 5.77 -13.15 4.01
N ALA A 74 4.96 -12.54 4.86
CA ALA A 74 3.60 -12.15 4.53
C ALA A 74 3.61 -10.69 4.07
N ILE A 75 3.16 -10.47 2.84
CA ILE A 75 2.92 -9.13 2.29
C ILE A 75 1.49 -9.05 1.78
N PRO A 76 0.84 -7.87 1.80
CA PRO A 76 -0.42 -7.67 1.12
C PRO A 76 -0.27 -8.09 -0.35
N LYS A 77 -1.27 -8.82 -0.87
CA LYS A 77 -1.33 -9.16 -2.29
C LYS A 77 -1.72 -7.91 -3.06
N GLY A 78 -0.86 -7.47 -3.99
CA GLY A 78 -1.09 -6.28 -4.80
C GLY A 78 0.09 -6.01 -5.70
#